data_AF-A0A8T3X020-F1
#
_entry.id   AF-A0A8T3X020-F1
#
_cell.length_a   1.000
_cell.length_b   1.000
_cell.length_c   1.000
_cell.angle_alpha   90.00
_cell.angle_beta   90.00
_cell.angle_gamma   90.00
#
_symmetry.space_group_name_H-M   'P 1'
#
loop_
_entity.id
_entity.type
_entity.pdbx_description
1 polymer ?
#
loop_
_entity_poly.entity_id
_entity_poly.type
_entity_poly.pdbx_seq_one_letter_code
_entity_poly.pdbx_strand_id
1 'polypeptide(L)' 'MTLPLYPFERIAKKAGARRISKEAVEELRDAVEEFGLEIAEKAVKISKHANRRTVMKNDVLFVVRKLE' A
#
# COMPACT_ATOMS: atom_id res chain seq x y z
N MET A 1 -4.82 -1.67 11.29
CA MET A 1 -4.93 -0.20 11.24
C MET A 1 -3.83 0.40 12.07
N THR A 2 -2.68 0.54 11.43
CA THR A 2 -1.42 0.93 12.04
C THR A 2 -0.93 2.29 11.53
N LEU A 3 -1.45 2.73 10.38
CA LEU A 3 -1.02 3.98 9.75
C LEU A 3 -1.80 5.21 10.27
N PRO A 4 -1.14 6.37 10.46
CA PRO A 4 -1.82 7.60 10.87
C PRO A 4 -2.75 8.13 9.78
N LEU A 5 -3.84 8.82 10.16
CA LEU A 5 -4.84 9.35 9.21
C LEU A 5 -4.35 10.55 8.38
N TYR A 6 -3.51 11.41 8.95
CA TYR A 6 -3.10 12.66 8.31
C TYR A 6 -2.42 12.50 6.93
N PRO A 7 -1.51 11.52 6.70
CA PRO A 7 -1.01 11.20 5.37
C PRO A 7 -2.11 10.95 4.33
N PHE A 8 -3.18 10.22 4.68
CA PHE A 8 -4.27 9.90 3.78
C PHE A 8 -5.15 11.10 3.47
N GLU A 9 -5.39 11.97 4.46
CA GLU A 9 -6.03 13.27 4.22
C GLU A 9 -5.24 14.12 3.21
N ARG A 10 -3.90 14.14 3.32
CA ARG A 10 -3.02 14.83 2.36
C ARG A 10 -3.08 14.21 0.97
N ILE A 11 -3.15 12.88 0.87
CA ILE A 11 -3.31 12.17 -0.42
C ILE A 11 -4.62 12.60 -1.08
N ALA A 12 -5.74 12.56 -0.34
CA ALA A 12 -7.04 12.98 -0.85
C ALA A 12 -7.04 14.45 -1.31
N LYS A 13 -6.44 15.36 -0.52
CA LYS A 13 -6.30 16.78 -0.90
C LYS A 13 -5.44 16.96 -2.15
N LYS A 14 -4.33 16.23 -2.28
CA LYS A 14 -3.49 16.23 -3.49
C LYS A 14 -4.23 15.68 -4.71
N ALA A 15 -5.16 14.74 -4.52
CA ALA A 15 -6.04 14.24 -5.56
C ALA A 15 -7.18 15.21 -5.93
N GLY A 16 -7.28 16.37 -5.27
CA GLY A 16 -8.26 17.42 -5.58
C GLY A 16 -9.43 17.52 -4.61
N ALA A 17 -9.47 16.74 -3.53
CA ALA A 17 -10.52 16.86 -2.53
C ALA A 17 -10.41 18.19 -1.75
N ARG A 18 -11.41 19.07 -1.87
CA ARG A 18 -11.48 20.31 -1.08
C ARG A 18 -11.80 20.05 0.39
N ARG A 19 -12.64 19.04 0.66
CA ARG A 19 -13.00 18.53 1.99
C ARG A 19 -13.07 17.00 1.92
N ILE A 20 -12.77 16.33 3.02
CA ILE A 20 -12.93 14.89 3.19
C ILE A 20 -13.38 14.64 4.63
N SER A 21 -14.36 13.76 4.85
CA SER A 21 -14.83 13.42 6.19
C SER A 21 -13.81 12.53 6.91
N LYS A 22 -13.87 12.48 8.23
CA LYS A 22 -12.95 11.63 9.02
C LYS A 22 -13.11 10.16 8.65
N GLU A 23 -14.35 9.71 8.49
CA GLU A 23 -14.72 8.34 8.14
C GLU A 23 -14.18 7.96 6.75
N ALA A 24 -14.21 8.89 5.78
CA ALA A 24 -13.65 8.65 4.46
C ALA A 24 -12.11 8.57 4.49
N VAL A 25 -11.44 9.31 5.37
CA VAL A 25 -9.98 9.19 5.58
C VAL A 25 -9.64 7.86 6.24
N GLU A 26 -10.45 7.38 7.17
CA GLU A 26 -10.31 6.07 7.81
C GLU A 26 -10.46 4.95 6.78
N GLU A 27 -11.52 4.96 5.97
CA GLU A 27 -11.74 3.97 4.92
C GLU A 27 -10.60 3.97 3.88
N LEU A 28 -10.13 5.16 3.48
CA LEU A 28 -8.99 5.29 2.56
C LEU A 28 -7.70 4.70 3.15
N ARG A 29 -7.45 4.92 4.45
CA ARG A 29 -6.31 4.29 5.15
C ARG A 29 -6.44 2.78 5.07
N ASP A 30 -7.62 2.25 5.37
CA ASP A 30 -7.84 0.82 5.52
C ASP A 30 -7.67 0.09 4.19
N ALA A 31 -8.26 0.62 3.12
CA ALA A 31 -8.09 0.10 1.77
C ALA A 31 -6.62 0.10 1.31
N VAL A 32 -5.86 1.17 1.62
CA VAL A 32 -4.45 1.25 1.24
C VAL A 32 -3.57 0.32 2.10
N GLU A 33 -3.87 0.17 3.39
CA GLU A 33 -3.16 -0.74 4.29
C GLU A 33 -3.36 -2.19 3.86
N GLU A 34 -4.59 -2.57 3.49
CA GLU A 34 -4.92 -3.90 2.96
C GLU A 34 -4.20 -4.18 1.62
N PHE A 35 -4.27 -3.25 0.68
CA PHE A 35 -3.58 -3.39 -0.61
C PHE A 35 -2.06 -3.47 -0.45
N GLY A 36 -1.49 -2.66 0.46
CA GLY A 36 -0.08 -2.71 0.81
C GLY A 36 0.34 -4.06 1.40
N LEU A 37 -0.50 -4.65 2.25
CA LEU A 37 -0.28 -5.99 2.81
C LEU A 37 -0.27 -7.06 1.72
N GLU A 38 -1.23 -7.02 0.79
CA GLU A 38 -1.31 -7.97 -0.32
C GLU A 38 -0.03 -7.91 -1.20
N ILE A 39 0.43 -6.71 -1.51
CA ILE A 39 1.69 -6.50 -2.25
C ILE A 39 2.87 -7.09 -1.46
N ALA A 40 2.96 -6.80 -0.17
CA ALA A 40 4.05 -7.26 0.69
C ALA A 40 4.08 -8.80 0.77
N GLU A 41 2.94 -9.45 0.95
CA GLU A 41 2.84 -10.91 0.98
C GLU A 41 3.31 -11.56 -0.34
N LYS A 42 2.88 -11.00 -1.47
CA LYS A 42 3.31 -11.47 -2.80
C LYS A 42 4.82 -11.25 -2.99
N ALA A 43 5.35 -10.11 -2.58
CA ALA A 43 6.79 -9.81 -2.69
C ALA A 43 7.65 -10.74 -1.82
N VAL A 44 7.18 -11.06 -0.61
CA VAL A 44 7.81 -12.07 0.28
C VAL A 44 7.80 -13.46 -0.37
N LYS A 45 6.70 -13.85 -1.03
CA LYS A 45 6.67 -15.12 -1.76
C LYS A 45 7.73 -15.13 -2.86
N ILE A 46 7.86 -14.06 -3.65
CA ILE A 46 8.87 -13.97 -4.72
C ILE A 46 10.28 -14.03 -4.16
N SER A 47 10.58 -13.30 -3.08
CA SER A 47 11.91 -13.34 -2.49
C SER A 47 12.29 -14.75 -2.01
N LYS A 48 11.32 -15.47 -1.43
CA LYS A 48 11.49 -16.88 -1.01
C LYS A 48 11.76 -17.80 -2.21
N HIS A 49 11.03 -17.66 -3.32
CA HIS A 49 11.28 -18.44 -4.54
C HIS A 49 12.67 -18.16 -5.13
N ALA A 50 13.19 -16.95 -4.95
CA ALA A 50 14.55 -16.58 -5.32
C ALA A 50 15.61 -16.99 -4.27
N ASN A 51 15.28 -17.83 -3.28
CA ASN A 51 16.14 -18.26 -2.17
C ASN A 51 16.76 -17.10 -1.36
N ARG A 52 16.08 -15.95 -1.29
CA ARG A 52 16.50 -14.78 -0.51
C ARG A 52 15.61 -14.57 0.71
N ARG A 53 16.25 -14.19 1.82
CA ARG A 53 15.54 -13.76 3.05
C ARG A 53 15.12 -12.29 3.00
N THR A 54 15.89 -11.45 2.32
CA THR A 54 15.61 -10.02 2.17
C THR A 54 14.73 -9.77 0.95
N VAL A 55 13.58 -9.12 1.16
CA VAL A 55 12.73 -8.59 0.09
C VAL A 55 13.46 -7.41 -0.55
N MET A 56 13.69 -7.48 -1.85
CA MET A 56 14.39 -6.47 -2.62
C MET A 56 13.39 -5.60 -3.40
N LYS A 57 13.85 -4.43 -3.84
CA LYS A 57 13.08 -3.52 -4.71
C LYS A 57 12.45 -4.25 -5.90
N ASN A 58 13.20 -5.17 -6.53
CA ASN A 58 12.73 -5.90 -7.71
C ASN A 58 11.55 -6.84 -7.40
N ASP A 59 11.45 -7.36 -6.18
CA ASP A 59 10.33 -8.23 -5.77
C ASP A 59 9.03 -7.43 -5.71
N VAL A 60 9.09 -6.25 -5.07
CA VAL A 60 7.94 -5.32 -4.98
C VAL A 60 7.56 -4.82 -6.37
N LEU A 61 8.54 -4.40 -7.18
CA LEU A 61 8.28 -3.91 -8.53
C LEU A 61 7.64 -4.97 -9.42
N PHE A 62 8.08 -6.23 -9.30
CA PHE A 62 7.47 -7.34 -10.04
C PHE A 62 6.00 -7.52 -9.69
N VAL A 63 5.65 -7.48 -8.40
CA VAL A 63 4.25 -7.58 -7.97
C VAL A 63 3.44 -6.42 -8.52
N VAL A 64 3.88 -5.18 -8.30
CA VAL A 64 3.15 -3.98 -8.71
C VAL A 64 2.90 -3.94 -10.22
N ARG A 65 3.89 -4.33 -11.03
CA ARG A 65 3.74 -4.42 -12.50
C ARG A 65 2.80 -5.54 -12.96
N LYS A 66 2.50 -6.51 -12.10
CA LYS A 66 1.58 -7.62 -12.39
C LYS A 66 0.17 -7.37 -11.87
N LEU A 67 -0.09 -6.19 -11.29
CA LEU A 67 -1.44 -5.77 -10.87
C LEU A 67 -2.22 -5.05 -11.99
N GLU A 68 -1.62 -4.89 -13.17
CA GLU A 68 -2.29 -4.44 -14.40
C GLU A 68 -3.19 -5.52 -15.01
#